data_AF-A0A485KEK5-F1
#
_entry.id   AF-A0A485KEK5-F1
#
_cell.length_a   1.000
_cell.length_b   1.000
_cell.length_c   1.000
_cell.angle_alpha   90.00
_cell.angle_beta   90.00
_cell.angle_gamma   90.00
#
_symmetry.space_group_name_H-M   'P 1'
#
loop_
_entity.id
_entity.type
_entity.pdbx_description
1 polymer ?
#
loop_
_entity_poly.entity_id
_entity_poly.type
_entity_poly.pdbx_seq_one_letter_code
_entity_poly.pdbx_strand_id
1 'polypeptide(L)'
;MESTIDIPPDHAWLVPSDLTFSRHILGRCIGASDDVFPLSINHVDFAKRADAVLKGLKQIYGPLDHNNTDKERPLQEHVDNVDALLNEAWKLKCTKLLELIMGDLVDQLVEIIFGKVNVDNLSCAESLCLVLDSLVNNNPQKHDDQKFKKHTTQLKRFISDMWEEKEKLQICWTVPEKIIISTVEESRNEDIMNYFEENKISADDERRRIKIVQSLERAIKKSGEWKKSELKLYGSSLSTMGVKGCDMDLSLTWNDPGSNSRSLSAMIGEARRSKEASLLNRNLKGEVAGLLDQAQEDLKKSKYSLQTIMDSLKQPDQGQKIPSKK
;
A
#
# COMPACT_ATOMS: atom_id res chain seq x y z
N MET A 1 15.36 55.63 -29.12
CA MET A 1 14.14 55.53 -29.96
C MET A 1 14.19 54.17 -30.60
N GLU A 2 13.55 53.16 -30.00
CA GLU A 2 13.35 51.87 -30.65
C GLU A 2 12.39 52.10 -31.80
N SER A 3 12.85 51.95 -33.05
CA SER A 3 11.95 51.96 -34.19
C SER A 3 11.09 50.70 -34.10
N THR A 4 9.80 50.87 -33.81
CA THR A 4 8.81 49.81 -33.99
C THR A 4 8.79 49.46 -35.47
N ILE A 5 9.42 48.35 -35.83
CA ILE A 5 9.30 47.77 -37.17
C ILE A 5 7.87 47.28 -37.28
N ASP A 6 7.04 47.98 -38.05
CA ASP A 6 5.69 47.52 -38.36
C ASP A 6 5.79 46.26 -39.22
N ILE A 7 5.35 45.16 -38.64
CA ILE A 7 5.39 43.84 -39.27
C ILE A 7 4.11 43.71 -40.08
N PRO A 8 4.19 43.44 -41.39
CA PRO A 8 3.01 43.20 -42.19
C PRO A 8 2.14 42.10 -41.54
N PRO A 9 0.80 42.23 -41.57
CA PRO A 9 -0.11 41.23 -41.00
C PRO A 9 0.18 39.79 -41.47
N ASP A 10 0.62 39.66 -42.73
CA ASP A 10 0.98 38.40 -43.39
C ASP A 10 2.28 37.76 -42.86
N HIS A 11 3.02 38.49 -42.03
CA HIS A 11 4.26 38.06 -41.39
C HIS A 11 4.19 38.13 -39.87
N ALA A 12 3.00 38.07 -39.26
CA ALA A 12 2.82 38.14 -37.81
C ALA A 12 3.69 37.14 -37.03
N TRP A 13 4.06 36.00 -37.64
CA TRP A 13 4.96 34.99 -37.08
C TRP A 13 6.41 35.46 -36.92
N LEU A 14 6.83 36.47 -37.68
CA LEU A 14 8.12 37.11 -37.53
C LEU A 14 8.01 38.03 -36.31
N VAL A 15 8.66 37.66 -35.22
CA VAL A 15 8.70 38.40 -33.96
C VAL A 15 10.16 38.83 -33.79
N PRO A 16 10.54 40.06 -34.18
CA PRO A 16 11.92 40.52 -34.19
C PRO A 16 12.57 40.47 -32.81
N SER A 17 11.77 40.62 -31.75
CA SER A 17 12.18 40.50 -30.36
C SER A 17 12.40 39.06 -29.89
N ASP A 18 11.95 38.05 -30.63
CA ASP A 18 12.08 36.63 -30.30
C ASP A 18 12.25 35.75 -31.56
N LEU A 19 13.42 35.88 -32.19
CA LEU A 19 13.78 35.12 -33.39
C LEU A 19 13.82 33.60 -33.15
N THR A 20 14.02 33.16 -31.91
CA THR A 20 13.98 31.73 -31.55
C THR A 20 12.57 31.19 -31.70
N PHE A 21 11.58 31.93 -31.19
CA PHE A 21 10.18 31.57 -31.35
C PHE A 21 9.71 31.64 -32.81
N SER A 22 10.13 32.66 -33.57
CA SER A 22 9.85 32.70 -35.01
C SER A 22 10.41 31.51 -35.76
N ARG A 23 11.64 31.07 -35.43
CA ARG A 23 12.22 29.84 -35.98
C ARG A 23 11.45 28.59 -35.56
N HIS A 24 10.92 28.55 -34.33
CA HIS A 24 10.06 27.45 -33.87
C HIS A 24 8.79 27.35 -34.70
N ILE A 25 8.06 28.45 -34.86
CA ILE A 25 6.86 28.51 -35.71
C ILE A 25 7.20 28.08 -37.14
N LEU A 26 8.25 28.67 -37.72
CA LEU A 26 8.69 28.30 -39.07
C LEU A 26 8.98 26.80 -39.17
N GLY A 27 9.71 26.24 -38.20
CA GLY A 27 10.01 24.81 -38.11
C GLY A 27 8.78 23.92 -38.11
N ARG A 28 7.73 24.31 -37.38
CA ARG A 28 6.43 23.62 -37.35
C ARG A 28 5.63 23.76 -38.66
N CYS A 29 5.91 24.81 -39.44
CA CYS A 29 5.31 25.05 -40.75
C CYS A 29 6.12 24.47 -41.93
N ILE A 30 7.34 23.93 -41.71
CA ILE A 30 8.17 23.37 -42.79
C ILE A 30 7.41 22.22 -43.48
N GLY A 31 7.23 22.32 -44.80
CA GLY A 31 6.49 21.34 -45.60
C GLY A 31 4.97 21.56 -45.67
N ALA A 32 4.47 22.64 -45.07
CA ALA A 32 3.11 23.12 -45.28
C ALA A 32 3.07 24.20 -46.39
N SER A 33 1.97 24.29 -47.15
CA SER A 33 1.82 25.30 -48.21
C SER A 33 1.78 26.73 -47.67
N ASP A 34 1.95 27.73 -48.53
CA ASP A 34 1.95 29.16 -48.17
C ASP A 34 0.63 29.63 -47.50
N ASP A 35 -0.45 28.84 -47.58
CA ASP A 35 -1.74 29.10 -46.92
C ASP A 35 -1.75 28.79 -45.40
N VAL A 36 -0.62 28.33 -44.84
CA VAL A 36 -0.54 27.71 -43.50
C VAL A 36 0.16 28.58 -42.44
N PHE A 37 0.64 29.77 -42.80
CA PHE A 37 1.27 30.66 -41.82
C PHE A 37 0.25 31.23 -40.82
N PRO A 38 0.70 31.63 -39.60
CA PRO A 38 -0.14 32.38 -38.67
C PRO A 38 -0.70 33.62 -39.35
N LEU A 39 -2.01 33.69 -39.45
CA LEU A 39 -2.70 34.77 -40.18
C LEU A 39 -2.79 36.07 -39.36
N SER A 40 -2.48 36.03 -38.06
CA SER A 40 -2.56 37.20 -37.19
C SER A 40 -1.73 37.04 -35.92
N ILE A 41 -1.48 38.17 -35.24
CA ILE A 41 -0.78 38.20 -33.96
C ILE A 41 -1.47 37.33 -32.89
N ASN A 42 -2.80 37.19 -32.94
CA ASN A 42 -3.54 36.33 -32.03
C ASN A 42 -3.17 34.84 -32.17
N HIS A 43 -2.86 34.37 -33.39
CA HIS A 43 -2.38 33.00 -33.60
C HIS A 43 -1.00 32.79 -32.97
N VAL A 44 -0.15 33.82 -33.06
CA VAL A 44 1.22 33.82 -32.53
C VAL A 44 1.20 33.85 -31.00
N ASP A 45 0.33 34.67 -30.40
CA ASP A 45 0.15 34.76 -28.95
C ASP A 45 -0.50 33.50 -28.36
N PHE A 46 -1.43 32.88 -29.08
CA PHE A 46 -1.92 31.54 -28.74
C PHE A 46 -0.77 30.52 -28.76
N ALA A 47 -0.01 30.44 -29.85
CA ALA A 47 1.07 29.49 -30.01
C ALA A 47 2.12 29.62 -28.90
N LYS A 48 2.49 30.85 -28.51
CA LYS A 48 3.41 31.09 -27.38
C LYS A 48 2.89 30.52 -26.07
N ARG A 49 1.62 30.79 -25.74
CA ARG A 49 1.02 30.30 -24.49
C ARG A 49 0.82 28.80 -24.49
N ALA A 50 0.39 28.23 -25.62
CA ALA A 50 0.25 26.79 -25.79
C ALA A 50 1.59 26.07 -25.61
N ASP A 51 2.67 26.57 -26.22
CA ASP A 51 4.02 26.01 -26.05
C ASP A 51 4.50 26.08 -24.59
N ALA A 52 4.21 27.18 -23.88
CA ALA A 52 4.54 27.31 -22.47
C ALA A 52 3.80 26.29 -21.62
N VAL A 53 2.49 26.09 -21.88
CA VAL A 53 1.69 25.07 -21.20
C VAL A 53 2.19 23.66 -21.52
N LEU A 54 2.46 23.33 -22.78
CA LEU A 54 3.01 22.03 -23.18
C LEU A 54 4.34 21.72 -22.51
N LYS A 55 5.25 22.70 -22.43
CA LYS A 55 6.52 22.56 -21.70
C LYS A 55 6.29 22.33 -20.21
N GLY A 56 5.40 23.11 -19.59
CA GLY A 56 5.05 22.93 -18.18
C GLY A 56 4.46 21.55 -17.88
N LEU A 57 3.52 21.08 -18.70
CA LEU A 57 2.93 19.75 -18.57
C LEU A 57 3.98 18.64 -18.71
N LYS A 58 4.89 18.75 -19.69
CA LYS A 58 5.99 17.78 -19.86
C LYS A 58 7.01 17.82 -18.73
N GLN A 59 7.25 18.98 -18.14
CA GLN A 59 8.13 19.09 -16.97
C GLN A 59 7.50 18.43 -15.75
N ILE A 60 6.21 18.68 -15.48
CA ILE A 60 5.50 18.15 -14.31
C ILE A 60 5.24 16.64 -14.45
N TYR A 61 4.77 16.20 -15.62
CA TYR A 61 4.28 14.84 -15.83
C TYR A 61 5.19 13.95 -16.71
N GLY A 62 6.35 14.47 -17.13
CA GLY A 62 7.33 13.72 -17.92
C GLY A 62 8.05 12.62 -17.16
N PRO A 63 8.87 11.80 -17.84
CA PRO A 63 9.65 10.74 -17.21
C PRO A 63 10.63 11.35 -16.20
N LEU A 64 10.41 11.02 -14.91
CA LEU A 64 11.15 11.39 -13.70
C LEU A 64 12.50 12.09 -13.93
N ASP A 65 12.51 13.43 -13.80
CA ASP A 65 13.67 14.14 -13.30
C ASP A 65 13.42 14.42 -11.81
N HIS A 66 14.21 13.80 -10.93
CA HIS A 66 14.02 13.73 -9.48
C HIS A 66 14.14 15.08 -8.73
N ASN A 67 14.12 16.21 -9.44
CA ASN A 67 14.35 17.54 -8.91
C ASN A 67 13.15 18.49 -9.00
N ASN A 68 11.96 18.02 -9.38
CA ASN A 68 10.77 18.86 -9.35
C ASN A 68 10.31 19.13 -7.91
N THR A 69 10.79 20.25 -7.37
CA THR A 69 10.27 20.88 -6.14
C THR A 69 9.04 21.74 -6.40
N ASP A 70 8.57 21.82 -7.65
CA ASP A 70 7.30 22.49 -7.95
C ASP A 70 6.17 21.66 -7.37
N LYS A 71 5.46 22.27 -6.39
CA LYS A 71 4.24 21.72 -5.81
C LYS A 71 3.34 21.27 -6.96
N GLU A 72 3.03 19.98 -7.03
CA GLU A 72 2.06 19.44 -7.99
C GLU A 72 0.80 20.30 -7.89
N ARG A 73 0.55 21.10 -8.93
CA ARG A 73 -0.71 21.83 -9.02
C ARG A 73 -1.83 20.80 -9.24
N PRO A 74 -3.05 21.07 -8.76
CA PRO A 74 -4.16 20.16 -9.02
C PRO A 74 -4.34 19.92 -10.51
N LEU A 75 -4.53 18.66 -10.92
CA LEU A 75 -4.75 18.28 -12.33
C LEU A 75 -5.88 19.10 -12.98
N GLN A 76 -6.91 19.46 -12.20
CA GLN A 76 -8.01 20.30 -12.65
C GLN A 76 -7.53 21.67 -13.16
N GLU A 77 -6.56 22.30 -12.51
CA GLU A 77 -6.04 23.60 -12.95
C GLU A 77 -5.39 23.49 -14.35
N HIS A 78 -4.77 22.35 -14.67
CA HIS A 78 -4.25 22.09 -15.99
C HIS A 78 -5.34 21.89 -17.03
N VAL A 79 -6.44 21.21 -16.67
CA VAL A 79 -7.63 21.07 -17.53
C VAL A 79 -8.23 22.45 -17.83
N ASP A 80 -8.42 23.29 -16.81
CA ASP A 80 -9.01 24.62 -16.96
C ASP A 80 -8.15 25.55 -17.83
N ASN A 81 -6.82 25.48 -17.66
CA ASN A 81 -5.87 26.24 -18.49
C ASN A 81 -5.92 25.82 -19.97
N VAL A 82 -5.97 24.52 -20.24
CA VAL A 82 -6.08 24.00 -21.61
C VAL A 82 -7.45 24.33 -22.20
N ASP A 83 -8.53 24.24 -21.43
CA ASP A 83 -9.87 24.64 -21.85
C ASP A 83 -9.91 26.11 -22.29
N ALA A 84 -9.35 27.02 -21.49
CA ALA A 84 -9.27 28.44 -21.84
C ALA A 84 -8.51 28.66 -23.15
N LEU A 85 -7.39 27.98 -23.35
CA LEU A 85 -6.60 28.05 -24.58
C LEU A 85 -7.34 27.50 -25.79
N LEU A 86 -7.99 26.34 -25.66
CA LEU A 86 -8.74 25.71 -26.74
C LEU A 86 -9.93 26.59 -27.15
N ASN A 87 -10.70 27.14 -26.21
CA ASN A 87 -11.82 28.04 -26.52
C ASN A 87 -11.38 29.33 -27.22
N GLU A 88 -10.19 29.84 -26.89
CA GLU A 88 -9.65 31.01 -27.58
C GLU A 88 -9.23 30.65 -29.01
N ALA A 89 -8.50 29.56 -29.18
CA ALA A 89 -8.09 29.04 -30.48
C ALA A 89 -9.29 28.72 -31.39
N TRP A 90 -10.37 28.17 -30.83
CA TRP A 90 -11.56 27.77 -31.58
C TRP A 90 -12.25 28.94 -32.29
N LYS A 91 -12.07 30.17 -31.78
CA LYS A 91 -12.59 31.42 -32.38
C LYS A 91 -11.71 31.96 -33.51
N LEU A 92 -10.45 31.53 -33.59
CA LEU A 92 -9.52 31.95 -34.62
C LEU A 92 -9.81 31.21 -35.92
N LYS A 93 -9.43 31.85 -37.04
CA LYS A 93 -9.54 31.22 -38.37
C LYS A 93 -8.68 29.95 -38.38
N CYS A 94 -9.22 28.86 -38.90
CA CYS A 94 -8.49 27.61 -39.00
C CYS A 94 -7.19 27.80 -39.81
N THR A 95 -6.08 27.35 -39.21
CA THR A 95 -4.77 27.20 -39.87
C THR A 95 -4.18 25.87 -39.43
N LYS A 96 -3.39 25.25 -40.30
CA LYS A 96 -2.79 23.94 -39.97
C LYS A 96 -1.79 24.00 -38.80
N LEU A 97 -1.15 25.14 -38.56
CA LEU A 97 -0.35 25.33 -37.32
C LEU A 97 -1.24 25.31 -36.07
N LEU A 98 -2.36 26.03 -36.11
CA LEU A 98 -3.32 26.08 -35.00
C LEU A 98 -3.86 24.68 -34.68
N GLU A 99 -4.28 23.93 -35.71
CA GLU A 99 -4.76 22.55 -35.56
C GLU A 99 -3.68 21.62 -34.98
N LEU A 100 -2.43 21.79 -35.40
CA LEU A 100 -1.31 20.99 -34.90
C LEU A 100 -1.06 21.26 -33.41
N ILE A 101 -0.97 22.53 -33.01
CA ILE A 101 -0.72 22.91 -31.61
C ILE A 101 -1.90 22.54 -30.70
N MET A 102 -3.13 22.77 -31.14
CA MET A 102 -4.32 22.31 -30.41
C MET A 102 -4.33 20.79 -30.27
N GLY A 103 -3.96 20.06 -31.33
CA GLY A 103 -3.83 18.61 -31.30
C GLY A 103 -2.79 18.14 -30.30
N ASP A 104 -1.61 18.77 -30.26
CA ASP A 104 -0.54 18.47 -29.29
C ASP A 104 -1.02 18.71 -27.84
N LEU A 105 -1.77 19.80 -27.59
CA LEU A 105 -2.35 20.09 -26.27
C LEU A 105 -3.33 19.00 -25.82
N VAL A 106 -4.25 18.62 -26.70
CA VAL A 106 -5.26 17.59 -26.39
C VAL A 106 -4.60 16.24 -26.19
N ASP A 107 -3.67 15.82 -27.07
CA ASP A 107 -2.94 14.55 -26.93
C ASP A 107 -2.23 14.48 -25.57
N GLN A 108 -1.47 15.53 -25.23
CA GLN A 108 -0.69 15.57 -24.01
C GLN A 108 -1.57 15.51 -22.76
N LEU A 109 -2.67 16.26 -22.74
CA LEU A 109 -3.56 16.30 -21.57
C LEU A 109 -4.35 15.00 -21.41
N VAL A 110 -4.81 14.40 -22.52
CA VAL A 110 -5.51 13.11 -22.49
C VAL A 110 -4.58 11.99 -21.99
N GLU A 111 -3.33 11.97 -22.43
CA GLU A 111 -2.32 11.04 -21.94
C GLU A 111 -2.09 11.18 -20.43
N ILE A 112 -1.97 12.43 -19.93
CA ILE A 112 -1.85 12.71 -18.50
C ILE A 112 -3.09 12.23 -17.74
N ILE A 113 -4.29 12.47 -18.26
CA ILE A 113 -5.54 12.03 -17.65
C ILE A 113 -5.57 10.50 -17.51
N PHE A 114 -5.27 9.76 -18.57
CA PHE A 114 -5.23 8.29 -18.48
C PHE A 114 -4.14 7.77 -17.54
N GLY A 115 -3.04 8.50 -17.37
CA GLY A 115 -1.95 8.11 -16.46
C GLY A 115 -2.14 8.50 -15.00
N LYS A 116 -3.02 9.48 -14.69
CA LYS A 116 -3.08 10.12 -13.37
C LYS A 116 -4.47 10.18 -12.73
N VAL A 117 -5.54 10.01 -13.51
CA VAL A 117 -6.90 10.02 -12.95
C VAL A 117 -7.22 8.69 -12.27
N ASN A 118 -7.88 8.79 -11.12
CA ASN A 118 -8.41 7.72 -10.30
C ASN A 118 -9.87 8.03 -9.93
N VAL A 119 -10.47 7.19 -9.09
CA VAL A 119 -11.88 7.31 -8.67
C VAL A 119 -12.19 8.63 -7.93
N ASP A 120 -11.21 9.19 -7.22
CA ASP A 120 -11.39 10.38 -6.38
C ASP A 120 -11.30 11.68 -7.17
N ASN A 121 -10.60 11.70 -8.30
CA ASN A 121 -10.42 12.87 -9.16
C ASN A 121 -10.99 12.67 -10.58
N LEU A 122 -11.92 11.72 -10.75
CA LEU A 122 -12.57 11.39 -12.02
C LEU A 122 -13.25 12.60 -12.68
N SER A 123 -13.68 13.59 -11.88
CA SER A 123 -14.24 14.86 -12.36
C SER A 123 -13.31 15.63 -13.30
N CYS A 124 -11.98 15.43 -13.22
CA CYS A 124 -11.02 16.01 -14.16
C CYS A 124 -11.22 15.44 -15.58
N ALA A 125 -11.40 14.13 -15.70
CA ALA A 125 -11.66 13.47 -16.98
C ALA A 125 -13.02 13.86 -17.55
N GLU A 126 -14.04 13.95 -16.68
CA GLU A 126 -15.37 14.42 -17.07
C GLU A 126 -15.34 15.86 -17.58
N SER A 127 -14.61 16.75 -16.89
CA SER A 127 -14.45 18.15 -17.29
C SER A 127 -13.80 18.26 -18.68
N LEU A 128 -12.68 17.56 -18.92
CA LEU A 128 -12.05 17.57 -20.25
C LEU A 128 -12.99 16.99 -21.31
N CYS A 129 -13.70 15.91 -21.00
CA CYS A 129 -14.64 15.30 -21.93
C CYS A 129 -15.74 16.29 -22.36
N LEU A 130 -16.29 17.05 -21.41
CA LEU A 130 -17.30 18.09 -21.68
C LEU A 130 -16.74 19.22 -22.55
N VAL A 131 -15.50 19.64 -22.29
CA VAL A 131 -14.80 20.66 -23.10
C VAL A 131 -14.68 20.18 -24.54
N LEU A 132 -14.14 18.98 -24.76
CA LEU A 132 -13.94 18.45 -26.12
C LEU A 132 -15.28 18.23 -26.85
N ASP A 133 -16.32 17.71 -26.16
CA ASP A 133 -17.67 17.61 -26.70
C ASP A 133 -18.23 18.98 -27.13
N SER A 134 -18.06 20.00 -26.29
CA SER A 134 -18.55 21.36 -26.57
C SER A 134 -17.88 21.94 -27.82
N LEU A 135 -16.57 21.77 -27.96
CA LEU A 135 -15.81 22.24 -29.12
C LEU A 135 -16.23 21.53 -30.41
N VAL A 136 -16.41 20.20 -30.36
CA VAL A 136 -16.90 19.40 -31.49
C VAL A 136 -18.31 19.86 -31.91
N ASN A 137 -19.20 20.08 -30.95
CA ASN A 137 -20.58 20.47 -31.23
C ASN A 137 -20.69 21.92 -31.72
N ASN A 138 -19.77 22.79 -31.31
CA ASN A 138 -19.77 24.21 -31.63
C ASN A 138 -18.51 24.60 -32.42
N ASN A 139 -18.45 24.21 -33.70
CA ASN A 139 -17.29 24.46 -34.57
C ASN A 139 -17.58 25.51 -35.68
N PRO A 140 -17.67 26.81 -35.33
CA PRO A 140 -18.06 27.86 -36.28
C PRO A 140 -17.02 28.08 -37.39
N GLN A 141 -15.75 27.82 -37.11
CA GLN A 141 -14.64 28.03 -38.03
C GLN A 141 -14.30 26.77 -38.85
N LYS A 142 -15.02 25.67 -38.64
CA LYS A 142 -14.85 24.38 -39.33
C LYS A 142 -13.42 23.81 -39.21
N HIS A 143 -12.83 23.89 -38.01
CA HIS A 143 -11.57 23.21 -37.67
C HIS A 143 -11.71 21.70 -37.89
N ASP A 144 -10.62 21.00 -38.21
CA ASP A 144 -10.60 19.54 -38.18
C ASP A 144 -10.81 19.04 -36.73
N ASP A 145 -11.98 18.43 -36.51
CA ASP A 145 -12.43 17.95 -35.21
C ASP A 145 -12.24 16.43 -35.02
N GLN A 146 -11.64 15.73 -36.00
CA GLN A 146 -11.50 14.27 -35.94
C GLN A 146 -10.71 13.80 -34.71
N LYS A 147 -9.62 14.49 -34.38
CA LYS A 147 -8.80 14.17 -33.20
C LYS A 147 -9.60 14.41 -31.91
N PHE A 148 -10.33 15.52 -31.82
CA PHE A 148 -11.19 15.85 -30.68
C PHE A 148 -12.26 14.77 -30.48
N LYS A 149 -12.98 14.39 -31.55
CA LYS A 149 -13.95 13.29 -31.53
C LYS A 149 -13.35 11.98 -31.03
N LYS A 150 -12.16 11.61 -31.53
CA LYS A 150 -11.46 10.40 -31.11
C LYS A 150 -11.18 10.41 -29.60
N HIS A 151 -10.61 11.50 -29.07
CA HIS A 151 -10.31 11.58 -27.64
C HIS A 151 -11.56 11.66 -26.77
N THR A 152 -12.59 12.36 -27.21
CA THR A 152 -13.90 12.36 -26.53
C THR A 152 -14.44 10.93 -26.40
N THR A 153 -14.41 10.12 -27.47
CA THR A 153 -14.84 8.72 -27.40
C THR A 153 -14.00 7.91 -26.42
N GLN A 154 -12.67 8.10 -26.43
CA GLN A 154 -11.76 7.42 -25.51
C GLN A 154 -12.03 7.81 -24.04
N LEU A 155 -12.21 9.10 -23.77
CA LEU A 155 -12.52 9.62 -22.44
C LEU A 155 -13.88 9.11 -21.94
N LYS A 156 -14.92 9.13 -22.78
CA LYS A 156 -16.25 8.58 -22.40
C LYS A 156 -16.17 7.13 -21.99
N ARG A 157 -15.41 6.33 -22.74
CA ARG A 157 -15.19 4.92 -22.40
C ARG A 157 -14.44 4.78 -21.09
N PHE A 158 -13.32 5.48 -20.92
CA PHE A 158 -12.54 5.48 -19.69
C PHE A 158 -13.37 5.89 -18.46
N ILE A 159 -14.16 6.96 -18.58
CA ILE A 159 -15.05 7.43 -17.51
C ILE A 159 -16.10 6.37 -17.15
N SER A 160 -16.71 5.74 -18.16
CA SER A 160 -17.68 4.65 -17.94
C SER A 160 -17.05 3.47 -17.21
N ASP A 161 -15.86 3.03 -17.65
CA ASP A 161 -15.14 1.90 -17.06
C ASP A 161 -14.78 2.21 -15.59
N MET A 162 -14.33 3.44 -15.29
CA MET A 162 -14.03 3.91 -13.94
C MET A 162 -15.26 3.99 -13.02
N TRP A 163 -16.42 4.42 -13.54
CA TRP A 163 -17.67 4.42 -12.78
C TRP A 163 -18.15 3.00 -12.46
N GLU A 164 -18.03 2.07 -13.41
CA GLU A 164 -18.36 0.66 -13.19
C GLU A 164 -17.46 0.03 -12.12
N GLU A 165 -16.15 0.32 -12.15
CA GLU A 165 -15.23 -0.11 -11.10
C GLU A 165 -15.57 0.50 -9.74
N LYS A 166 -15.87 1.80 -9.70
CA LYS A 166 -16.29 2.46 -8.46
C LYS A 166 -17.55 1.84 -7.88
N GLU A 167 -18.55 1.54 -8.69
CA GLU A 167 -19.80 0.91 -8.26
C GLU A 167 -19.52 -0.49 -7.69
N LYS A 168 -18.73 -1.31 -8.39
CA LYS A 168 -18.30 -2.62 -7.90
C LYS A 168 -17.56 -2.53 -6.57
N LEU A 169 -16.61 -1.61 -6.45
CA LEU A 169 -15.87 -1.39 -5.20
C LEU A 169 -16.82 -0.94 -4.09
N GLN A 170 -17.68 0.04 -4.34
CA GLN A 170 -18.61 0.55 -3.34
C GLN A 170 -19.53 -0.56 -2.81
N ILE A 171 -20.01 -1.46 -3.68
CA ILE A 171 -20.77 -2.66 -3.28
C ILE A 171 -19.95 -3.61 -2.40
N CYS A 172 -18.63 -3.72 -2.62
CA CYS A 172 -17.75 -4.54 -1.78
C CYS A 172 -17.43 -3.90 -0.42
N TRP A 173 -17.53 -2.58 -0.28
CA TRP A 173 -17.19 -1.84 0.96
C TRP A 173 -18.41 -1.44 1.80
N THR A 174 -19.62 -1.44 1.26
CA THR A 174 -20.85 -1.31 2.06
C THR A 174 -21.17 -2.64 2.73
N VAL A 175 -20.81 -2.76 4.01
CA VAL A 175 -21.37 -3.81 4.87
C VAL A 175 -22.86 -3.52 5.00
N PRO A 176 -23.78 -4.39 4.53
CA PRO A 176 -25.21 -4.16 4.72
C PRO A 176 -25.51 -4.09 6.22
N GLU A 177 -26.24 -3.06 6.66
CA GLU A 177 -26.66 -2.85 8.07
C GLU A 177 -27.37 -4.05 8.70
N LYS A 178 -27.76 -5.04 7.88
CA LYS A 178 -28.53 -6.23 8.25
C LYS A 178 -27.76 -7.54 8.25
N ILE A 179 -26.43 -7.53 8.09
CA ILE A 179 -25.65 -8.68 8.54
C ILE A 179 -25.66 -8.60 10.07
N ILE A 180 -26.12 -9.65 10.74
CA ILE A 180 -25.89 -9.79 12.18
C ILE A 180 -24.38 -9.93 12.32
N ILE A 181 -23.72 -8.79 12.53
CA ILE A 181 -22.27 -8.64 12.55
C ILE A 181 -21.66 -9.65 13.53
N SER A 182 -22.34 -9.97 14.63
CA SER A 182 -21.83 -10.88 15.66
C SER A 182 -21.53 -12.30 15.15
N THR A 183 -22.39 -12.93 14.34
CA THR A 183 -22.15 -14.34 13.92
C THR A 183 -21.12 -14.47 12.81
N VAL A 184 -21.03 -13.47 11.91
CA VAL A 184 -20.01 -13.45 10.84
C VAL A 184 -18.65 -13.01 11.39
N GLU A 185 -18.61 -12.07 12.34
CA GLU A 185 -17.38 -11.73 13.06
C GLU A 185 -16.90 -12.88 13.94
N GLU A 186 -17.79 -13.56 14.67
CA GLU A 186 -17.43 -14.74 15.45
C GLU A 186 -16.85 -15.85 14.56
N SER A 187 -17.51 -16.18 13.44
CA SER A 187 -17.01 -17.19 12.49
C SER A 187 -15.69 -16.77 11.81
N ARG A 188 -15.53 -15.51 11.40
CA ARG A 188 -14.27 -15.04 10.81
C ARG A 188 -13.13 -14.95 11.83
N ASN A 189 -13.44 -14.55 13.05
CA ASN A 189 -12.47 -14.54 14.15
C ASN A 189 -12.05 -15.97 14.48
N GLU A 190 -12.98 -16.92 14.46
CA GLU A 190 -12.68 -18.34 14.63
C GLU A 190 -11.78 -18.86 13.49
N ASP A 191 -12.08 -18.54 12.23
CA ASP A 191 -11.24 -18.92 11.09
C ASP A 191 -9.82 -18.34 11.17
N ILE A 192 -9.69 -17.06 11.55
CA ILE A 192 -8.39 -16.40 11.74
C ILE A 192 -7.62 -17.03 12.90
N MET A 193 -8.30 -17.31 14.01
CA MET A 193 -7.69 -17.94 15.18
C MET A 193 -7.28 -19.38 14.89
N ASN A 194 -8.11 -20.15 14.18
CA ASN A 194 -7.80 -21.51 13.74
C ASN A 194 -6.60 -21.51 12.81
N TYR A 195 -6.58 -20.62 11.80
CA TYR A 195 -5.41 -20.47 10.93
C TYR A 195 -4.15 -20.15 11.71
N PHE A 196 -4.22 -19.22 12.67
CA PHE A 196 -3.09 -18.86 13.52
C PHE A 196 -2.62 -20.05 14.37
N GLU A 197 -3.51 -20.75 15.07
CA GLU A 197 -3.16 -21.88 15.94
C GLU A 197 -2.56 -23.05 15.15
N GLU A 198 -3.08 -23.33 13.95
CA GLU A 198 -2.57 -24.38 13.08
C GLU A 198 -1.21 -24.04 12.45
N ASN A 199 -0.98 -22.78 12.09
CA ASN A 199 0.17 -22.38 11.27
C ASN A 199 1.26 -21.64 12.03
N LYS A 200 1.04 -21.20 13.27
CA LYS A 200 2.08 -20.54 14.08
C LYS A 200 3.28 -21.46 14.31
N ILE A 201 4.45 -20.85 14.41
CA ILE A 201 5.68 -21.57 14.80
C ILE A 201 5.51 -22.02 16.26
N SER A 202 5.39 -23.33 16.45
CA SER A 202 5.30 -23.95 17.77
C SER A 202 6.64 -23.88 18.52
N ALA A 203 6.61 -24.13 19.82
CA ALA A 203 7.83 -24.25 20.63
C ALA A 203 8.74 -25.40 20.17
N ASP A 204 8.18 -26.45 19.56
CA ASP A 204 8.97 -27.55 18.99
C ASP A 204 9.62 -27.14 17.67
N ASP A 205 8.90 -26.42 16.81
CA ASP A 205 9.44 -25.88 15.56
C ASP A 205 10.60 -24.91 15.84
N GLU A 206 10.42 -23.99 16.81
CA GLU A 206 11.46 -23.06 17.22
C GLU A 206 12.69 -23.80 17.76
N ARG A 207 12.50 -24.80 18.65
CA ARG A 207 13.60 -25.62 19.18
C ARG A 207 14.34 -26.35 18.06
N ARG A 208 13.64 -26.86 17.05
CA ARG A 208 14.25 -27.51 15.89
C ARG A 208 15.06 -26.50 15.06
N ARG A 209 14.52 -25.32 14.79
CA ARG A 209 15.21 -24.23 14.08
C ARG A 209 16.49 -23.81 14.82
N ILE A 210 16.43 -23.62 16.14
CA ILE A 210 17.61 -23.30 16.97
C ILE A 210 18.68 -24.41 16.87
N LYS A 211 18.29 -25.69 16.92
CA LYS A 211 19.23 -26.82 16.76
C LYS A 211 19.92 -26.83 15.40
N ILE A 212 19.21 -26.45 14.34
CA ILE A 212 19.80 -26.30 12.99
C ILE A 212 20.86 -25.20 13.01
N VAL A 213 20.55 -24.02 13.58
CA VAL A 213 21.51 -22.91 13.71
C VAL A 213 22.74 -23.31 14.51
N GLN A 214 22.57 -23.97 15.66
CA GLN A 214 23.70 -24.48 16.47
C GLN A 214 24.55 -25.52 15.73
N SER A 215 23.95 -26.28 14.81
CA SER A 215 24.69 -27.27 14.00
C SER A 215 25.47 -26.59 12.88
N LEU A 216 24.86 -25.60 12.21
CA LEU A 216 25.52 -24.76 11.21
C LEU A 216 26.68 -23.96 11.82
N GLU A 217 26.46 -23.35 12.99
CA GLU A 217 27.50 -22.61 13.70
C GLU A 217 28.72 -23.47 14.01
N ARG A 218 28.49 -24.69 14.52
CA ARG A 218 29.57 -25.67 14.77
C ARG A 218 30.31 -26.05 13.49
N ALA A 219 29.63 -26.14 12.35
CA ALA A 219 30.26 -26.44 11.06
C ALA A 219 31.12 -25.27 10.57
N ILE A 220 30.59 -24.03 10.64
CA ILE A 220 31.31 -22.82 10.25
C ILE A 220 32.58 -22.64 11.10
N LYS A 221 32.48 -22.82 12.42
CA LYS A 221 33.60 -22.70 13.36
C LYS A 221 34.71 -23.75 13.19
N LYS A 222 34.48 -24.82 12.41
CA LYS A 222 35.56 -25.76 12.04
C LYS A 222 36.55 -25.14 11.07
N SER A 223 36.14 -24.13 10.30
CA SER A 223 37.06 -23.33 9.49
C SER A 223 37.91 -22.44 10.41
N GLY A 224 39.24 -22.46 10.21
CA GLY A 224 40.17 -21.67 11.02
C GLY A 224 39.89 -20.16 10.97
N GLU A 225 39.39 -19.67 9.83
CA GLU A 225 39.03 -18.27 9.61
C GLU A 225 37.83 -17.83 10.47
N TRP A 226 36.81 -18.69 10.58
CA TRP A 226 35.53 -18.36 11.23
C TRP A 226 35.43 -18.87 12.67
N LYS A 227 36.54 -19.29 13.28
CA LYS A 227 36.56 -19.88 14.64
C LYS A 227 35.92 -18.97 15.72
N LYS A 228 35.99 -17.65 15.53
CA LYS A 228 35.43 -16.63 16.44
C LYS A 228 34.06 -16.09 16.02
N SER A 229 33.43 -16.63 14.97
CA SER A 229 32.13 -16.14 14.54
C SER A 229 31.01 -16.54 15.51
N GLU A 230 29.87 -15.86 15.46
CA GLU A 230 28.64 -16.26 16.15
C GLU A 230 27.49 -16.27 15.13
N LEU A 231 26.64 -17.29 15.17
CA LEU A 231 25.49 -17.41 14.27
C LEU A 231 24.20 -17.34 15.10
N LYS A 232 23.33 -16.39 14.77
CA LYS A 232 22.05 -16.17 15.46
C LYS A 232 20.88 -16.34 14.52
N LEU A 233 19.84 -16.99 15.03
CA LEU A 233 18.50 -16.98 14.42
C LEU A 233 17.83 -15.64 14.71
N TYR A 234 17.15 -15.06 13.72
CA TYR A 234 16.34 -13.86 13.92
C TYR A 234 15.10 -13.88 13.00
N GLY A 235 14.42 -12.74 12.90
CA GLY A 235 13.35 -12.53 11.93
C GLY A 235 12.09 -13.33 12.25
N SER A 236 11.42 -13.79 11.20
CA SER A 236 10.12 -14.47 11.26
C SER A 236 10.15 -15.68 12.21
N SER A 237 11.27 -16.41 12.22
CA SER A 237 11.49 -17.62 13.04
C SER A 237 11.40 -17.40 14.56
N LEU A 238 11.63 -16.18 15.05
CA LEU A 238 11.56 -15.83 16.48
C LEU A 238 10.44 -14.82 16.80
N SER A 239 9.74 -14.33 15.78
CA SER A 239 8.65 -13.36 15.92
C SER A 239 7.30 -14.06 16.12
N THR A 240 6.28 -13.30 16.56
CA THR A 240 4.89 -13.77 16.56
C THR A 240 4.23 -13.78 15.19
N MET A 241 4.92 -13.28 14.15
CA MET A 241 4.41 -13.14 12.80
C MET A 241 4.90 -14.24 11.85
N GLY A 242 5.75 -15.15 12.33
CA GLY A 242 6.25 -16.28 11.55
C GLY A 242 5.26 -17.44 11.51
N VAL A 243 5.23 -18.11 10.35
CA VAL A 243 4.47 -19.36 10.13
C VAL A 243 5.42 -20.55 9.97
N LYS A 244 4.93 -21.77 10.20
CA LYS A 244 5.74 -23.00 10.13
C LYS A 244 6.55 -23.15 8.82
N GLY A 245 6.01 -22.67 7.70
CA GLY A 245 6.62 -22.73 6.37
C GLY A 245 7.57 -21.58 6.02
N CYS A 246 7.81 -20.62 6.92
CA CYS A 246 8.70 -19.49 6.61
C CYS A 246 10.18 -19.90 6.59
N ASP A 247 10.96 -19.18 5.80
CA ASP A 247 12.42 -19.31 5.76
C ASP A 247 13.06 -18.96 7.11
N MET A 248 14.33 -19.35 7.28
CA MET A 248 15.13 -19.07 8.47
C MET A 248 16.11 -17.93 8.20
N ASP A 249 15.87 -16.79 8.86
CA ASP A 249 16.78 -15.65 8.80
C ASP A 249 17.95 -15.83 9.78
N LEU A 250 19.18 -15.86 9.26
CA LEU A 250 20.41 -16.11 10.03
C LEU A 250 21.36 -14.91 9.94
N SER A 251 21.87 -14.47 11.09
CA SER A 251 22.86 -13.40 11.19
C SER A 251 24.17 -14.00 11.66
N LEU A 252 25.22 -13.83 10.85
CA LEU A 252 26.59 -14.21 11.19
C LEU A 252 27.36 -12.95 11.60
N THR A 253 27.91 -12.95 12.80
CA THR A 253 28.83 -11.90 13.27
C THR A 253 30.23 -12.48 13.39
N TRP A 254 31.25 -11.72 13.02
CA TRP A 254 32.65 -12.15 13.05
C TRP A 254 33.56 -10.96 13.37
N ASN A 255 34.51 -11.16 14.29
CA ASN A 255 35.52 -10.17 14.68
C ASN A 255 34.96 -8.81 15.19
N ASP A 256 33.84 -8.80 15.89
CA ASP A 256 33.38 -7.61 16.61
C ASP A 256 33.35 -7.86 18.14
N PRO A 257 34.35 -7.37 18.90
CA PRO A 257 34.38 -7.48 20.35
C PRO A 257 33.36 -6.57 21.08
N GLY A 258 32.41 -5.94 20.36
CA GLY A 258 31.44 -5.02 20.95
C GLY A 258 30.00 -5.13 20.42
N SER A 259 29.69 -5.93 19.39
CA SER A 259 28.33 -6.00 18.84
C SER A 259 27.37 -6.82 19.72
N ASN A 260 26.89 -6.22 20.82
CA ASN A 260 25.69 -6.68 21.52
C ASN A 260 24.41 -6.31 20.75
N SER A 261 24.39 -6.49 19.42
CA SER A 261 23.17 -6.28 18.64
C SER A 261 22.23 -7.49 18.83
N ARG A 262 21.52 -7.52 19.97
CA ARG A 262 20.36 -8.41 20.11
C ARG A 262 19.26 -7.83 19.23
N SER A 263 18.85 -8.57 18.20
CA SER A 263 17.72 -8.16 17.37
C SER A 263 16.44 -8.13 18.20
N LEU A 264 15.54 -7.19 17.88
CA LEU A 264 14.24 -7.08 18.55
C LEU A 264 13.46 -8.41 18.50
N SER A 265 13.53 -9.11 17.37
CA SER A 265 12.92 -10.44 17.19
C SER A 265 13.50 -11.48 18.16
N ALA A 266 14.81 -11.45 18.44
CA ALA A 266 15.42 -12.34 19.42
C ALA A 266 14.97 -12.03 20.84
N MET A 267 14.80 -10.74 21.20
CA MET A 267 14.25 -10.33 22.49
C MET A 267 12.79 -10.75 22.66
N ILE A 268 11.97 -10.60 21.60
CA ILE A 268 10.57 -11.06 21.59
C ILE A 268 10.51 -12.58 21.77
N GLY A 269 11.33 -13.34 21.05
CA GLY A 269 11.42 -14.79 21.21
C GLY A 269 11.82 -15.21 22.64
N GLU A 270 12.80 -14.53 23.24
CA GLU A 270 13.23 -14.78 24.62
C GLU A 270 12.13 -14.48 25.65
N ALA A 271 11.44 -13.35 25.51
CA ALA A 271 10.30 -12.98 26.35
C ALA A 271 9.16 -14.01 26.22
N ARG A 272 8.87 -14.48 25.00
CA ARG A 272 7.86 -15.54 24.75
C ARG A 272 8.23 -16.82 25.49
N ARG A 273 9.45 -17.33 25.31
CA ARG A 273 9.93 -18.54 26.00
C ARG A 273 9.87 -18.40 27.51
N SER A 274 10.26 -17.24 28.05
CA SER A 274 10.19 -16.98 29.50
C SER A 274 8.75 -16.99 30.02
N LYS A 275 7.80 -16.43 29.27
CA LYS A 275 6.37 -16.44 29.61
C LYS A 275 5.79 -17.86 29.58
N GLU A 276 6.09 -18.63 28.53
CA GLU A 276 5.65 -20.03 28.40
C GLU A 276 6.21 -20.90 29.53
N ALA A 277 7.50 -20.78 29.83
CA ALA A 277 8.13 -21.49 30.95
C ALA A 277 7.50 -21.09 32.30
N SER A 278 7.15 -19.82 32.47
CA SER A 278 6.46 -19.33 33.68
C SER A 278 5.05 -19.89 33.82
N LEU A 279 4.29 -19.99 32.72
CA LEU A 279 2.96 -20.61 32.70
C LEU A 279 3.03 -22.11 33.01
N LEU A 280 3.99 -22.81 32.43
CA LEU A 280 4.20 -24.23 32.67
C LEU A 280 4.59 -24.50 34.13
N ASN A 281 5.49 -23.69 34.68
CA ASN A 281 5.87 -23.75 36.10
C ASN A 281 4.70 -23.40 37.04
N ARG A 282 3.81 -22.48 36.65
CA ARG A 282 2.62 -22.15 37.43
C ARG A 282 1.62 -23.31 37.45
N ASN A 283 1.40 -23.97 36.31
CA ASN A 283 0.54 -25.15 36.23
C ASN A 283 1.11 -26.31 37.07
N LEU A 284 2.41 -26.59 36.95
CA LEU A 284 3.08 -27.61 37.76
C LEU A 284 3.01 -27.30 39.26
N LYS A 285 3.16 -26.03 39.67
CA LYS A 285 2.96 -25.63 41.08
C LYS A 285 1.52 -25.83 41.56
N GLY A 286 0.54 -25.59 40.69
CA GLY A 286 -0.87 -25.85 41.00
C GLY A 286 -1.17 -27.34 41.18
N GLU A 287 -0.63 -28.19 40.30
CA GLU A 287 -0.77 -29.65 40.42
C GLU A 287 -0.08 -30.20 41.67
N VAL A 288 1.13 -29.72 41.99
CA VAL A 288 1.85 -30.13 43.21
C VAL A 288 1.14 -29.66 44.47
N ALA A 289 0.54 -28.46 44.48
CA ALA A 289 -0.27 -28.00 45.60
C ALA A 289 -1.53 -28.86 45.79
N GLY A 290 -2.22 -29.22 44.70
CA GLY A 290 -3.38 -30.13 44.77
C GLY A 290 -3.02 -31.53 45.28
N LEU A 291 -1.88 -32.09 44.85
CA LEU A 291 -1.39 -33.37 45.37
C LEU A 291 -0.99 -33.30 46.84
N LEU A 292 -0.45 -32.17 47.30
CA LEU A 292 -0.11 -31.95 48.70
C LEU A 292 -1.37 -31.86 49.57
N ASP A 293 -2.38 -31.13 49.12
CA ASP A 293 -3.67 -31.01 49.83
C ASP A 293 -4.36 -32.38 49.95
N GLN A 294 -4.34 -33.17 48.87
CA GLN A 294 -4.86 -34.54 48.88
C GLN A 294 -4.11 -35.43 49.89
N ALA A 295 -2.77 -35.37 49.91
CA ALA A 295 -1.97 -36.14 50.85
C ALA A 295 -2.21 -35.72 52.33
N GLN A 296 -2.44 -34.44 52.59
CA GLN A 296 -2.78 -33.95 53.93
C GLN A 296 -4.17 -34.42 54.37
N GLU A 297 -5.14 -34.42 53.47
CA GLU A 297 -6.49 -34.91 53.76
C GLU A 297 -6.51 -36.41 54.02
N ASP A 298 -5.75 -37.19 53.24
CA ASP A 298 -5.60 -38.63 53.44
C ASP A 298 -4.91 -38.94 54.77
N LEU A 299 -3.86 -38.19 55.13
CA LEU A 299 -3.22 -38.30 56.44
C LEU A 299 -4.20 -38.01 57.59
N LYS A 300 -5.06 -37.00 57.43
CA LYS A 300 -6.09 -36.65 58.43
C LYS A 300 -7.13 -37.76 58.58
N LYS A 301 -7.59 -38.35 57.47
CA LYS A 301 -8.48 -39.51 57.47
C LYS A 301 -7.84 -40.70 58.17
N SER A 302 -6.60 -41.05 57.83
CA SER A 302 -5.88 -42.15 58.48
C SER A 302 -5.67 -41.93 59.98
N LYS A 303 -5.35 -40.71 60.42
CA LYS A 303 -5.26 -40.38 61.86
C LYS A 303 -6.59 -40.54 62.58
N TYR A 304 -7.69 -40.09 61.97
CA TYR A 304 -9.02 -40.23 62.54
C TYR A 304 -9.44 -41.71 62.65
N SER A 305 -9.17 -42.52 61.62
CA SER A 305 -9.40 -43.96 61.65
C SER A 305 -8.57 -44.65 62.74
N LEU A 306 -7.28 -44.32 62.86
CA LEU A 306 -6.42 -44.86 63.92
C LEU A 306 -6.91 -44.48 65.33
N GLN A 307 -7.32 -43.23 65.52
CA GLN A 307 -7.88 -42.76 66.78
C GLN A 307 -9.17 -43.51 67.13
N THR A 308 -10.06 -43.71 66.15
CA THR A 308 -11.31 -44.47 66.33
C THR A 308 -11.02 -45.91 66.74
N ILE A 309 -10.02 -46.56 66.13
CA ILE A 309 -9.59 -47.92 66.50
C ILE A 309 -9.02 -47.94 67.93
N MET A 310 -8.16 -46.98 68.29
CA MET A 310 -7.61 -46.90 69.64
C MET A 310 -8.68 -46.64 70.71
N ASP A 311 -9.67 -45.79 70.41
CA ASP A 311 -10.77 -45.50 71.32
C ASP A 311 -11.72 -46.70 71.46
N SER A 312 -11.89 -47.48 70.40
CA SER A 312 -12.62 -48.76 70.44
C SER A 312 -11.89 -49.82 71.26
N LEU A 313 -10.55 -49.83 71.25
CA LEU A 313 -9.71 -50.72 72.07
C LEU A 313 -9.62 -50.30 73.55
N LYS A 314 -10.00 -49.06 73.89
CA LYS A 314 -10.01 -48.53 75.27
C LYS A 314 -11.35 -48.71 75.98
N GLN A 315 -12.39 -49.20 75.31
CA GLN A 315 -13.65 -49.51 75.99
C GLN A 315 -13.53 -50.85 76.75
N PRO A 316 -13.71 -50.88 78.08
CA PRO A 316 -13.73 -52.12 78.83
C PRO A 316 -15.01 -52.91 78.51
N ASP A 317 -14.83 -54.20 78.33
CA ASP A 317 -15.81 -55.25 78.06
C ASP A 317 -17.03 -55.13 78.99
N GLN A 318 -18.12 -54.50 78.52
CA GLN A 318 -19.42 -54.57 79.20
C GLN A 318 -20.12 -55.87 78.81
N GLY A 319 -19.94 -56.84 79.70
CA GLY A 319 -20.50 -58.19 79.74
C GLY A 319 -21.76 -58.46 78.89
N GLN A 320 -21.60 -59.39 77.95
CA GLN A 320 -22.68 -60.23 77.48
C GLN A 320 -23.30 -61.00 78.65
N LYS A 321 -24.52 -60.63 79.06
CA LYS A 321 -25.37 -61.50 79.89
C LYS A 321 -25.89 -62.65 79.03
N ILE A 322 -25.29 -63.82 79.24
CA ILE A 322 -25.81 -65.13 78.82
C ILE A 322 -27.10 -65.39 79.64
N PRO A 323 -28.26 -65.71 79.02
CA PRO A 323 -29.42 -66.15 79.77
C PRO A 323 -29.23 -67.61 80.20
N SER A 324 -29.16 -67.85 81.50
CA SER A 324 -29.14 -69.19 82.09
C SER A 324 -30.53 -69.82 82.05
N LYS A 325 -30.62 -71.04 81.50
CA LYS A 325 -31.76 -71.95 81.62
C LYS A 325 -32.03 -72.28 83.10
N LYS A 326 -33.29 -72.10 83.54
CA LYS A 326 -34.08 -73.13 84.23
C LYS A 326 -35.55 -72.73 84.25
#